data_AF-A0A948W5H2-F1
#
_entry.id   AF-A0A948W5H2-F1
#
_cell.length_a   1.000
_cell.length_b   1.000
_cell.length_c   1.000
_cell.angle_alpha   90.00
_cell.angle_beta   90.00
_cell.angle_gamma   90.00
#
_symmetry.space_group_name_H-M   'P 1'
#
loop_
_entity.id
_entity.type
_entity.pdbx_description
1 polymer ?
#
loop_
_entity_poly.entity_id
_entity_poly.type
_entity_poly.pdbx_seq_one_letter_code
_entity_poly.pdbx_strand_id
1 'polypeptide(L)'
;MGRLTPLHVPVSGFLVHPIVAFCERPPELKLNPTEVDCICEAPLDHLLESSSVVWRLERRKGLELFIPYLTFEGWMIWGATAMMLSELFTILGWPGPPNPPPIEKLLLYSDTDALPEDRGTD
;
A
#
# COMPACT_ATOMS: atom_id res chain seq x y z
N MET A 1 -9.86 -10.92 -19.06
CA MET A 1 -8.92 -9.99 -18.39
C MET A 1 -9.56 -8.62 -18.34
N GLY A 2 -9.48 -7.94 -17.19
CA GLY A 2 -9.98 -6.58 -16.98
C GLY A 2 -8.83 -5.58 -16.96
N ARG A 3 -9.05 -4.36 -17.46
CA ARG A 3 -8.07 -3.27 -17.40
C ARG A 3 -8.51 -2.27 -16.34
N LEU A 4 -7.57 -1.80 -15.53
CA LEU A 4 -7.78 -0.67 -14.63
C LEU A 4 -7.31 0.63 -15.30
N THR A 5 -7.59 1.75 -14.66
CA THR A 5 -7.19 3.07 -15.14
C THR A 5 -5.66 3.16 -15.18
N PRO A 6 -5.07 3.65 -16.29
CA PRO A 6 -3.62 3.88 -16.34
C PRO A 6 -3.17 4.82 -15.22
N LEU A 7 -2.12 4.42 -14.50
CA LEU A 7 -1.60 5.13 -13.34
C LEU A 7 -0.28 5.80 -13.67
N HIS A 8 -0.24 7.13 -13.59
CA HIS A 8 1.02 7.88 -13.68
C HIS A 8 1.74 7.86 -12.32
N VAL A 9 2.98 7.37 -12.29
CA VAL A 9 3.80 7.23 -11.08
C VAL A 9 4.81 8.39 -11.01
N PRO A 10 4.61 9.41 -10.15
CA PRO A 10 5.40 10.64 -10.21
C PRO A 10 6.89 10.48 -9.94
N VAL A 11 7.27 9.49 -9.12
CA VAL A 11 8.68 9.28 -8.72
C VAL A 11 9.54 8.72 -9.87
N SER A 12 8.94 7.95 -10.79
CA SER A 12 9.64 7.38 -11.95
C SER A 12 9.28 8.08 -13.27
N GLY A 13 8.14 8.77 -13.32
CA GLY A 13 7.58 9.33 -14.56
C GLY A 13 6.91 8.28 -15.47
N PHE A 14 6.70 7.05 -14.98
CA PHE A 14 6.09 5.99 -15.78
C PHE A 14 4.56 6.03 -15.77
N LEU A 15 3.97 5.63 -16.90
CA LEU A 15 2.54 5.35 -17.02
C LEU A 15 2.30 3.84 -16.97
N VAL A 16 1.85 3.35 -15.82
CA VAL A 16 1.58 1.94 -15.57
C VAL A 16 0.19 1.59 -16.10
N HIS A 17 0.06 0.43 -16.74
CA HIS A 17 -1.21 -0.09 -17.26
C HIS A 17 -1.59 -1.36 -16.49
N PRO A 18 -2.42 -1.26 -15.44
CA PRO A 18 -2.72 -2.41 -14.59
C PRO A 18 -3.72 -3.33 -15.28
N ILE A 19 -3.44 -4.65 -15.25
CA ILE A 19 -4.28 -5.68 -15.85
C ILE A 19 -4.66 -6.69 -14.77
N VAL A 20 -5.95 -6.96 -14.64
CA VAL A 20 -6.50 -7.97 -13.75
C VAL A 20 -6.76 -9.25 -14.55
N ALA A 21 -6.11 -10.32 -14.12
CA ALA A 21 -6.26 -11.65 -14.70
C ALA A 21 -6.98 -12.59 -13.73
N PHE A 22 -7.64 -13.59 -14.30
CA PHE A 22 -8.28 -14.68 -13.57
C PHE A 22 -7.71 -15.99 -14.10
N CYS A 23 -7.37 -16.90 -13.19
CA CYS A 23 -6.87 -18.24 -13.51
C CYS A 23 -7.77 -19.26 -12.83
N GLU A 24 -8.18 -20.31 -13.55
CA GLU A 24 -9.02 -21.38 -12.99
C GLU A 24 -8.31 -22.16 -11.87
N ARG A 25 -6.97 -22.17 -11.90
CA ARG A 25 -6.11 -22.79 -10.88
C ARG A 25 -4.94 -21.87 -10.58
N PRO A 26 -4.41 -21.86 -9.36
CA PRO A 26 -3.19 -21.12 -9.03
C PRO A 26 -2.04 -21.55 -9.96
N PRO A 27 -1.30 -20.60 -10.55
CA PRO A 27 -0.12 -20.93 -11.34
C PRO A 27 1.02 -21.42 -10.43
N GLU A 28 1.89 -22.29 -10.96
CA GLU A 28 3.15 -22.60 -10.28
C GLU A 28 4.09 -21.40 -10.37
N LEU A 29 4.29 -20.70 -9.26
CA LEU A 29 5.17 -19.55 -9.19
C LEU A 29 6.61 -19.98 -8.88
N LYS A 30 7.55 -19.57 -9.73
CA LYS A 30 8.99 -19.76 -9.51
C LYS A 30 9.67 -18.41 -9.32
N LEU A 31 10.21 -18.19 -8.13
CA LEU A 31 10.90 -16.97 -7.76
C LEU A 31 12.25 -16.85 -8.50
N ASN A 32 12.54 -15.67 -9.03
CA ASN A 32 13.87 -15.32 -9.54
C ASN A 32 14.64 -14.57 -8.45
N PRO A 33 15.62 -15.21 -7.77
CA PRO A 33 16.23 -14.63 -6.57
C PRO A 33 17.10 -13.41 -6.84
N THR A 34 17.45 -13.13 -8.11
CA THR A 34 18.19 -11.90 -8.45
C THR A 34 17.30 -10.66 -8.52
N GLU A 35 15.99 -10.84 -8.56
CA GLU A 35 15.02 -9.76 -8.82
C GLU A 35 13.90 -9.71 -7.79
N VAL A 36 13.48 -10.86 -7.26
CA VAL A 36 12.35 -11.01 -6.36
C VAL A 36 12.82 -11.63 -5.05
N ASP A 37 12.60 -10.94 -3.94
CA ASP A 37 12.99 -11.41 -2.60
C ASP A 37 12.00 -12.44 -2.04
N CYS A 38 10.69 -12.21 -2.25
CA CYS A 38 9.64 -13.12 -1.79
C CYS A 38 8.39 -13.05 -2.68
N ILE A 39 7.53 -14.06 -2.55
CA ILE A 39 6.18 -14.07 -3.10
C ILE A 39 5.21 -14.15 -1.93
N CYS A 40 4.22 -13.27 -1.92
CA CYS A 40 3.14 -13.26 -0.94
C CYS A 40 1.78 -13.41 -1.65
N GLU A 41 0.93 -14.27 -1.10
CA GLU A 41 -0.44 -14.45 -1.53
C GLU A 41 -1.36 -13.91 -0.46
N ALA A 42 -2.09 -12.83 -0.77
CA ALA A 42 -3.01 -12.20 0.16
C ALA A 42 -4.46 -12.52 -0.25
N PRO A 43 -5.28 -13.09 0.66
CA PRO A 43 -6.70 -13.28 0.43
C PRO A 43 -7.39 -11.96 0.09
N LEU A 44 -8.20 -11.96 -0.98
CA LEU A 44 -8.86 -10.75 -1.45
C LEU A 44 -9.88 -10.22 -0.44
N ASP A 45 -10.60 -11.11 0.24
CA ASP A 45 -11.52 -10.78 1.32
C ASP A 45 -10.83 -10.04 2.47
N HIS A 46 -9.66 -10.52 2.91
CA HIS A 46 -8.83 -9.82 3.90
C HIS A 46 -8.48 -8.39 3.44
N LEU A 47 -8.00 -8.24 2.19
CA LEU A 47 -7.61 -6.93 1.67
C LEU A 47 -8.79 -5.97 1.47
N LEU A 48 -10.01 -6.48 1.36
CA LEU A 48 -11.23 -5.68 1.28
C LEU A 48 -11.74 -5.22 2.65
N GLU A 49 -11.25 -5.80 3.76
CA GLU A 49 -11.62 -5.34 5.09
C GLU A 49 -11.05 -3.95 5.37
N SER A 50 -11.85 -3.07 5.97
CA SER A 50 -11.37 -1.73 6.39
C SER A 50 -10.25 -1.80 7.44
N SER A 51 -10.17 -2.90 8.21
CA SER A 51 -9.12 -3.21 9.18
C SER A 51 -7.75 -3.42 8.52
N SER A 52 -7.72 -3.82 7.24
CA SER A 52 -6.47 -4.02 6.50
C SER A 52 -5.75 -2.70 6.21
N VAL A 53 -6.45 -1.55 6.27
CA VAL A 53 -5.86 -0.24 6.02
C VAL A 53 -5.41 0.41 7.32
N VAL A 54 -4.14 0.80 7.38
CA VAL A 54 -3.59 1.63 8.44
C VAL A 54 -3.09 2.96 7.87
N TRP A 55 -3.30 4.05 8.60
CA TRP A 55 -2.76 5.35 8.24
C TRP A 55 -1.44 5.58 8.96
N ARG A 56 -0.41 6.00 8.22
CA ARG A 56 0.89 6.37 8.78
C ARG A 56 1.21 7.81 8.47
N LEU A 57 1.74 8.52 9.46
CA LEU A 57 2.28 9.86 9.25
C LEU A 57 3.66 9.75 8.61
N GLU A 58 3.83 10.34 7.44
CA GLU A 58 5.07 10.30 6.68
C GLU A 58 5.50 11.72 6.33
N ARG A 59 6.78 12.02 6.53
CA ARG A 59 7.35 13.30 6.09
C ARG A 59 7.88 13.15 4.65
N ARG A 60 7.38 13.98 3.74
CA ARG A 60 7.78 14.00 2.32
C ARG A 60 7.92 15.45 1.86
N LYS A 61 9.11 15.82 1.35
CA LYS A 61 9.40 17.17 0.83
C LYS A 61 9.02 18.31 1.81
N GLY A 62 9.22 18.09 3.11
CA GLY A 62 8.90 19.08 4.15
C GLY A 62 7.42 19.14 4.55
N LEU A 63 6.56 18.28 3.98
CA LEU A 63 5.15 18.14 4.37
C LEU A 63 4.96 16.86 5.16
N GLU A 64 4.10 16.91 6.17
CA GLU A 64 3.63 15.74 6.89
C GLU A 64 2.29 15.29 6.30
N LEU A 65 2.23 14.03 5.88
CA LEU A 65 1.11 13.48 5.14
C LEU A 65 0.69 12.15 5.77
N PHE A 66 -0.62 11.96 5.93
CA PHE A 66 -1.16 10.64 6.21
C PHE A 66 -1.19 9.82 4.93
N ILE A 67 -0.43 8.73 4.91
CA ILE A 67 -0.37 7.80 3.79
C ILE A 67 -1.08 6.51 4.22
N PRO A 68 -2.05 6.01 3.45
CA PRO A 68 -2.69 4.74 3.73
C PRO A 68 -1.77 3.59 3.29
N TYR A 69 -1.68 2.57 4.13
CA TYR A 69 -0.98 1.32 3.86
C TYR A 69 -1.99 0.18 3.99
N LEU A 70 -2.02 -0.71 3.00
CA LEU A 70 -2.67 -2.01 3.16
C LEU A 70 -1.73 -2.94 3.92
N THR A 71 -2.26 -3.70 4.85
CA THR A 71 -1.51 -4.58 5.74
C THR A 71 -2.00 -6.01 5.65
N PHE A 72 -1.05 -6.93 5.56
CA PHE A 72 -1.31 -8.37 5.53
C PHE A 72 -0.09 -9.10 6.07
N GLU A 73 -0.25 -9.89 7.14
CA GLU A 73 0.83 -10.69 7.75
C GLU A 73 2.16 -9.94 7.97
N GLY A 74 2.07 -8.68 8.43
CA GLY A 74 3.24 -7.83 8.67
C GLY A 74 3.79 -7.12 7.41
N TRP A 75 3.33 -7.49 6.22
CA TRP A 75 3.61 -6.76 4.98
C TRP A 75 2.86 -5.44 4.92
N MET A 76 3.50 -4.47 4.29
CA MET A 76 2.96 -3.13 4.09
C MET A 76 2.98 -2.80 2.61
N ILE A 77 1.79 -2.72 2.02
CA ILE A 77 1.58 -2.42 0.61
C ILE A 77 1.13 -0.97 0.49
N TRP A 78 1.86 -0.18 -0.29
CA TRP A 78 1.65 1.27 -0.41
C TRP A 78 2.04 1.78 -1.79
N GLY A 79 1.86 3.08 -2.02
CA GLY A 79 2.25 3.74 -3.26
C GLY A 79 1.47 3.20 -4.46
N ALA A 80 2.14 3.07 -5.60
CA ALA A 80 1.50 2.69 -6.86
C ALA A 80 0.72 1.37 -6.77
N THR A 81 1.27 0.37 -6.06
CA THR A 81 0.59 -0.93 -5.88
C THR A 81 -0.71 -0.79 -5.11
N ALA A 82 -0.69 -0.08 -3.97
CA ALA A 82 -1.92 0.15 -3.20
C ALA A 82 -2.94 0.99 -3.97
N MET A 83 -2.50 1.97 -4.77
CA MET A 83 -3.39 2.75 -5.63
C MET A 83 -4.10 1.88 -6.68
N MET A 84 -3.36 0.98 -7.36
CA MET A 84 -3.95 0.05 -8.34
C MET A 84 -4.93 -0.92 -7.67
N LEU A 85 -4.58 -1.46 -6.50
CA LEU A 85 -5.46 -2.35 -5.74
C LEU A 85 -6.73 -1.62 -5.26
N SER A 86 -6.61 -0.36 -4.85
CA SER A 86 -7.76 0.44 -4.37
C SER A 86 -8.80 0.66 -5.46
N GLU A 87 -8.39 0.83 -6.72
CA GLU A 87 -9.32 0.89 -7.86
C GLU A 87 -10.03 -0.44 -8.05
N LEU A 88 -9.30 -1.56 -8.03
CA LEU A 88 -9.90 -2.89 -8.09
C LEU A 88 -10.92 -3.10 -6.96
N PHE A 89 -10.57 -2.73 -5.72
CA PHE A 89 -11.47 -2.84 -4.58
C PHE A 89 -12.73 -1.99 -4.75
N THR A 90 -12.58 -0.77 -5.27
CA THR A 90 -13.71 0.12 -5.58
C THR A 90 -14.67 -0.54 -6.57
N ILE A 91 -14.16 -1.16 -7.63
CA ILE A 91 -14.96 -1.91 -8.61
C ILE A 91 -15.71 -3.08 -7.95
N LEU A 92 -15.10 -3.71 -6.94
CA LEU A 92 -15.69 -4.80 -6.15
C LEU A 92 -16.65 -4.31 -5.06
N GLY A 93 -16.96 -3.01 -4.99
CA GLY A 93 -17.91 -2.44 -4.04
C GLY A 93 -17.32 -2.08 -2.68
N TRP A 94 -15.99 -2.01 -2.56
CA TRP A 94 -15.33 -1.54 -1.34
C TRP A 94 -15.68 -0.06 -1.08
N PRO A 95 -16.12 0.31 0.14
CA PRO A 95 -16.51 1.69 0.46
C PRO A 95 -15.32 2.66 0.55
N GLY A 96 -14.10 2.16 0.39
CA GLY A 96 -12.87 2.93 0.55
C GLY A 96 -12.23 2.74 1.93
N PRO A 97 -11.03 3.32 2.13
CA PRO A 97 -10.35 3.25 3.41
C PRO A 97 -11.11 4.04 4.48
N PRO A 98 -10.94 3.71 5.77
CA PRO A 98 -11.42 4.56 6.85
C PRO A 98 -10.82 5.97 6.72
N ASN A 99 -11.49 6.98 7.26
CA ASN A 99 -10.95 8.34 7.28
C ASN A 99 -9.59 8.38 8.00
N PRO A 100 -8.63 9.21 7.53
CA PRO A 100 -7.39 9.42 8.26
C PRO A 100 -7.68 9.98 9.66
N PRO A 101 -6.79 9.75 10.64
CA PRO A 101 -6.91 10.38 11.95
C PRO A 101 -7.03 11.91 11.82
N PRO A 102 -7.83 12.58 12.67
CA PRO A 102 -7.86 14.04 12.70
C PRO A 102 -6.47 14.63 12.92
N ILE A 103 -6.14 15.69 12.18
CA ILE A 103 -4.84 16.39 12.30
C ILE A 103 -4.59 16.88 13.74
N GLU A 104 -5.64 17.16 14.51
CA GLU A 104 -5.54 17.56 15.93
C GLU A 104 -4.94 16.46 16.83
N LYS A 105 -5.19 15.18 16.52
CA LYS A 105 -4.55 14.07 17.25
C LYS A 105 -3.04 14.04 17.04
N LEU A 106 -2.53 14.64 15.96
CA LEU A 106 -1.12 14.64 15.60
C LEU A 106 -0.27 15.48 16.55
N LEU A 107 -0.77 16.64 16.99
CA LEU A 107 -0.10 17.51 17.96
C LEU A 107 0.13 16.79 19.30
N LEU A 108 -0.78 15.87 19.67
CA LEU A 108 -0.65 15.05 20.88
C LEU A 108 0.39 13.93 20.73
N TYR A 109 0.68 13.45 19.52
CA TYR A 109 1.69 12.41 19.26
C TYR A 109 3.09 12.99 18.99
N SER A 110 3.19 14.24 18.53
CA SER A 110 4.48 14.92 18.32
C SER A 110 5.20 15.32 19.62
N ASP A 111 4.49 15.32 20.75
CA ASP A 111 5.04 15.75 22.04
C ASP A 111 5.60 14.59 22.90
N THR A 112 5.55 13.32 22.47
CA THR A 112 6.01 12.22 23.34
C THR A 112 6.75 11.04 22.72
N ASP A 113 6.76 10.84 21.40
CA ASP A 113 7.48 9.70 20.81
C ASP A 113 8.47 10.14 19.72
N ALA A 114 9.61 10.67 20.18
CA ALA A 114 10.82 10.64 19.36
C ALA A 114 11.22 9.16 19.18
N LEU A 115 10.93 8.61 18.00
CA LEU A 115 11.52 7.34 17.57
C LEU A 115 13.06 7.46 17.69
N PRO A 116 13.75 6.45 18.22
CA PRO A 116 15.20 6.51 18.33
C PRO A 116 15.79 6.74 16.93
N GLU A 117 16.62 7.78 16.82
CA GLU A 117 17.43 8.04 15.64
C GLU A 117 18.18 6.76 15.28
N ASP A 118 17.93 6.25 14.07
CA ASP A 118 18.74 5.20 13.47
C ASP A 118 20.16 5.75 13.32
N ARG A 119 20.98 5.48 14.33
CA ARG A 119 22.41 5.74 14.29
C ARG A 119 22.98 4.76 13.27
N GLY A 120 23.41 5.32 12.15
CA GLY A 120 24.18 4.60 11.15
C GLY A 120 25.30 3.77 11.79
N THR A 121 25.53 2.62 11.16
CA THR A 121 26.80 1.91 11.28
C THR A 121 27.27 1.59 9.86
N ASP A 122 28.43 2.19 9.55
CA ASP A 122 29.51 1.83 8.63
C ASP A 122 29.23 1.06 7.32
#